data_AF-A0A256ZFI7-F1
#
_entry.id   AF-A0A256ZFI7-F1
#
_cell.length_a   1.000
_cell.length_b   1.000
_cell.length_c   1.000
_cell.angle_alpha   90.00
_cell.angle_beta   90.00
_cell.angle_gamma   90.00
#
_symmetry.space_group_name_H-M   'P 1'
#
loop_
_entity.id
_entity.type
_entity.pdbx_description
1 polymer ?
#
loop_
_entity_poly.entity_id
_entity_poly.type
_entity_poly.pdbx_seq_one_letter_code
_entity_poly.pdbx_strand_id
1 'polypeptide(L)'
;RCPKTLKFNLKNENKTRGTLYPYVIKGVYDSSKPTYVFTSISKEVMFSGKHALIQEFIPGFGVGYFVLAANGEPILEFCHRRVVEVRPSGGASVVACRYFDPRAYVYGRRIVKFLKWTGILMVEFRKHLETGELYLMEINPKFWGSLELPVSLGYDFPATLVKYMLYGEKPKVRVRDRPKCFSWVLSGIHYLKENPKIWFKILEYSIKDFPWSADVHLDDPPELLFSAITRFINNVVLGKRNLPKLYLRNCEVFFENIKRKGNVEALVFDLDGTLVKLNIKWDEVRRELLRKGFIRSWESITEALYRLFYNDRKMFESISKFIEKYEIESIKNIRPNSFLKNAFRAISKKIKLALVTKQTFTLASEVLKRLGVLEYFNTIVGREGEFERKRQILRALELLKVSSPENVFFIGDTVVDAYSAVKAGVTPIIVTDNPYRYFQMLEYGVPVFTNINEPLKIIMKKVMRNEGSSNA
;
A
#
# COMPACT_ATOMS: atom_id res chain seq x y z
N ARG A 1 3.07 -6.82 -16.18
CA ARG A 1 2.93 -5.47 -16.81
C ARG A 1 4.16 -4.63 -16.43
N CYS A 2 4.36 -3.45 -17.04
CA CYS A 2 5.37 -2.48 -16.59
C CYS A 2 4.66 -1.15 -16.26
N PRO A 3 5.09 -0.42 -15.21
CA PRO A 3 4.55 0.91 -14.93
C PRO A 3 4.93 1.86 -16.07
N LYS A 4 4.03 2.79 -16.42
CA LYS A 4 4.36 3.83 -17.40
C LYS A 4 5.57 4.61 -16.90
N THR A 5 6.64 4.66 -17.69
CA THR A 5 7.92 5.27 -17.28
C THR A 5 8.38 6.23 -18.37
N LEU A 6 8.74 7.44 -17.96
CA LEU A 6 9.27 8.50 -18.80
C LEU A 6 10.66 8.90 -18.30
N LYS A 7 11.60 9.08 -19.22
CA LYS A 7 12.88 9.70 -18.91
C LYS A 7 12.69 11.20 -18.76
N PHE A 8 13.18 11.79 -17.68
CA PHE A 8 13.09 13.22 -17.44
C PHE A 8 13.85 13.98 -18.53
N ASN A 9 13.18 14.93 -19.18
CA ASN A 9 13.78 15.86 -20.14
C ASN A 9 13.14 17.24 -19.93
N LEU A 10 13.97 18.25 -19.68
CA LEU A 10 13.57 19.64 -19.39
C LEU A 10 12.60 20.23 -20.43
N LYS A 11 12.66 19.77 -21.68
CA LYS A 11 11.81 20.29 -22.77
C LYS A 11 10.32 19.87 -22.70
N ASN A 12 9.95 18.87 -21.89
CA ASN A 12 8.58 18.30 -21.85
C ASN A 12 7.93 18.31 -20.44
N GLU A 13 8.43 19.14 -19.54
CA GLU A 13 8.09 19.16 -18.11
C GLU A 13 6.58 19.38 -17.82
N ASN A 14 5.90 20.23 -18.60
CA ASN A 14 4.51 20.60 -18.34
C ASN A 14 3.48 19.65 -18.98
N LYS A 15 3.78 19.03 -20.13
CA LYS A 15 2.86 18.08 -20.81
C LYS A 15 2.79 16.70 -20.13
N THR A 16 3.84 16.31 -19.40
CA THR A 16 3.97 14.96 -18.83
C THR A 16 3.45 14.83 -17.40
N ARG A 17 3.45 15.93 -16.61
CA ARG A 17 3.07 15.91 -15.20
C ARG A 17 1.59 15.59 -14.97
N GLY A 18 0.67 16.06 -15.81
CA GLY A 18 -0.77 15.92 -15.58
C GLY A 18 -1.35 14.51 -15.79
N THR A 19 -0.76 13.70 -16.67
CA THR A 19 -1.36 12.44 -17.14
C THR A 19 -0.96 11.20 -16.34
N LEU A 20 0.04 11.31 -15.46
CA LEU A 20 0.68 10.20 -14.76
C LEU A 20 0.38 10.11 -13.26
N TYR A 21 -0.29 11.11 -12.66
CA TYR A 21 -0.53 11.12 -11.22
C TYR A 21 -1.25 9.84 -10.71
N PRO A 22 -0.94 9.37 -9.49
CA PRO A 22 0.30 9.68 -8.76
C PRO A 22 1.52 9.01 -9.42
N TYR A 23 2.69 9.61 -9.27
CA TYR A 23 3.94 9.10 -9.84
C TYR A 23 5.11 9.19 -8.84
N VAL A 24 6.19 8.48 -9.17
CA VAL A 24 7.45 8.44 -8.43
C VAL A 24 8.55 9.01 -9.32
N ILE A 25 9.32 9.95 -8.78
CA ILE A 25 10.56 10.41 -9.40
C ILE A 25 11.70 9.64 -8.75
N LYS A 26 12.49 8.94 -9.56
CA LYS A 26 13.68 8.22 -9.08
C LYS A 26 14.88 8.45 -9.99
N GLY A 27 16.08 8.25 -9.44
CA GLY A 27 17.31 8.29 -10.25
C GLY A 27 17.38 7.07 -11.18
N VAL A 28 18.21 7.16 -12.22
CA VAL A 28 18.49 6.03 -13.12
C VAL A 28 19.47 5.00 -12.53
N TYR A 29 20.15 5.34 -11.44
CA TYR A 29 21.16 4.50 -10.79
C TYR A 29 20.63 3.88 -9.48
N ASP A 30 21.35 2.87 -9.01
CA ASP A 30 21.15 2.23 -7.72
C ASP A 30 21.10 3.24 -6.56
N SER A 31 20.39 2.88 -5.48
CA SER A 31 20.27 3.68 -4.25
C SER A 31 19.66 5.08 -4.43
N SER A 32 18.91 5.29 -5.51
CA SER A 32 18.18 6.55 -5.68
C SER A 32 17.17 6.76 -4.53
N LYS A 33 17.01 8.01 -4.10
CA LYS A 33 16.01 8.39 -3.09
C LYS A 33 14.71 8.74 -3.83
N PRO A 34 13.73 7.82 -3.92
CA PRO A 34 12.51 8.10 -4.66
C PRO A 34 11.75 9.24 -3.99
N THR A 35 11.17 10.10 -4.81
CA THR A 35 10.25 11.15 -4.36
C THR A 35 8.87 10.85 -4.92
N TYR A 36 7.88 10.81 -4.04
CA TYR A 36 6.50 10.47 -4.37
C TYR A 36 5.70 11.76 -4.58
N VAL A 37 4.87 11.77 -5.63
CA VAL A 37 4.07 12.93 -6.01
C VAL A 37 2.61 12.51 -6.15
N PHE A 38 1.80 12.87 -5.16
CA PHE A 38 0.36 12.60 -5.11
C PHE A 38 -0.50 13.82 -5.40
N THR A 39 0.06 15.03 -5.30
CA THR A 39 -0.70 16.27 -5.51
C THR A 39 0.11 17.26 -6.35
N SER A 40 -0.57 18.12 -7.09
CA SER A 40 0.06 19.26 -7.78
C SER A 40 0.60 20.32 -6.82
N ILE A 41 0.35 20.19 -5.52
CA ILE A 41 0.91 21.02 -4.44
C ILE A 41 2.30 20.52 -4.04
N SER A 42 2.58 19.22 -4.19
CA SER A 42 3.91 18.65 -3.98
C SER A 42 4.95 19.04 -5.06
N LYS A 43 4.71 20.16 -5.78
CA LYS A 43 5.50 20.71 -6.90
C LYS A 43 6.92 21.15 -6.54
N GLU A 44 7.27 21.27 -5.26
CA GLU A 44 8.61 21.70 -4.84
C GLU A 44 9.75 20.70 -5.10
N VAL A 45 9.50 19.63 -5.85
CA VAL A 45 10.59 18.74 -6.29
C VAL A 45 11.27 19.37 -7.51
N MET A 46 12.04 20.44 -7.28
CA MET A 46 13.05 20.89 -8.24
C MET A 46 14.11 19.82 -8.34
N PHE A 47 14.05 19.01 -9.40
CA PHE A 47 15.09 18.04 -9.68
C PHE A 47 16.21 18.74 -10.47
N SER A 48 17.34 18.98 -9.81
CA SER A 48 18.54 19.56 -10.41
C SER A 48 19.36 18.55 -11.24
N GLY A 49 18.94 17.28 -11.32
CA GLY A 49 19.71 16.22 -11.99
C GLY A 49 19.31 15.99 -13.45
N LYS A 50 20.31 15.88 -14.33
CA LYS A 50 20.12 15.55 -15.76
C LYS A 50 19.60 14.12 -16.03
N HIS A 51 19.41 13.27 -15.01
CA HIS A 51 19.07 11.84 -15.15
C HIS A 51 18.06 11.33 -14.11
N ALA A 52 16.79 11.67 -14.27
CA ALA A 52 15.67 11.10 -13.50
C ALA A 52 14.70 10.30 -14.38
N LEU A 53 13.95 9.41 -13.74
CA LEU A 53 12.81 8.69 -14.29
C LEU A 53 11.54 9.15 -13.56
N ILE A 54 10.51 9.48 -14.31
CA ILE A 54 9.15 9.63 -13.82
C ILE A 54 8.45 8.30 -14.10
N GLN A 55 8.07 7.59 -13.04
CA GLN A 55 7.44 6.28 -13.13
C GLN A 55 6.07 6.32 -12.47
N GLU A 56 5.07 5.73 -13.10
CA GLU A 56 3.74 5.56 -12.51
C GLU A 56 3.84 4.88 -11.13
N PHE A 57 3.14 5.45 -10.15
CA PHE A 57 3.06 4.84 -8.82
C PHE A 57 2.09 3.67 -8.85
N ILE A 58 2.49 2.54 -8.27
CA ILE A 58 1.67 1.34 -8.14
C ILE A 58 1.34 1.10 -6.65
N PRO A 59 0.06 1.17 -6.23
CA PRO A 59 -0.34 0.95 -4.84
C PRO A 59 -0.28 -0.56 -4.52
N GLY A 60 0.82 -0.96 -3.91
CA GLY A 60 1.19 -2.37 -3.86
C GLY A 60 2.26 -2.68 -2.83
N PHE A 61 2.64 -3.96 -2.78
CA PHE A 61 3.78 -4.43 -2.02
C PHE A 61 4.82 -5.05 -2.96
N GLY A 62 6.09 -5.03 -2.55
CA GLY A 62 7.19 -5.62 -3.30
C GLY A 62 7.12 -7.15 -3.30
N VAL A 63 7.34 -7.75 -4.47
CA VAL A 63 7.45 -9.19 -4.70
C VAL A 63 8.75 -9.43 -5.45
N GLY A 64 9.74 -10.05 -4.80
CA GLY A 64 10.99 -10.44 -5.43
C GLY A 64 10.91 -11.86 -5.97
N TYR A 65 11.25 -12.05 -7.25
CA TYR A 65 11.58 -13.34 -7.81
C TYR A 65 13.10 -13.43 -7.96
N PHE A 66 13.68 -14.51 -7.45
CA PHE A 66 15.11 -14.71 -7.42
C PHE A 66 15.47 -16.01 -8.11
N VAL A 67 16.56 -15.98 -8.86
CA VAL A 67 16.97 -17.13 -9.65
C VAL A 67 18.49 -17.19 -9.79
N LEU A 68 19.02 -18.40 -9.70
CA LEU A 68 20.29 -18.77 -10.31
C LEU A 68 19.94 -19.51 -11.61
N ALA A 69 20.51 -19.08 -12.73
CA ALA A 69 20.26 -19.70 -14.02
C ALA A 69 21.56 -20.01 -14.77
N ALA A 70 21.48 -20.88 -15.76
CA ALA A 70 22.54 -21.08 -16.75
C ALA A 70 21.92 -21.20 -18.15
N ASN A 71 22.44 -20.41 -19.09
CA ASN A 71 21.98 -20.36 -20.48
C ASN A 71 20.46 -20.22 -20.62
N GLY A 72 19.84 -19.40 -19.75
CA GLY A 72 18.40 -19.17 -19.77
C GLY A 72 17.56 -20.23 -19.06
N GLU A 73 18.17 -21.27 -18.49
CA GLU A 73 17.47 -22.31 -17.72
C GLU A 73 17.64 -22.08 -16.21
N PRO A 74 16.54 -21.97 -15.43
CA PRO A 74 16.61 -21.83 -13.98
C PRO A 74 17.19 -23.08 -13.29
N ILE A 75 18.10 -22.87 -12.35
CA ILE A 75 18.74 -23.89 -11.51
C ILE A 75 18.15 -23.88 -10.09
N LEU A 76 17.98 -22.69 -9.52
CA LEU A 76 17.39 -22.48 -8.20
C LEU A 76 16.48 -21.26 -8.26
N GLU A 77 15.26 -21.37 -7.74
CA GLU A 77 14.26 -20.30 -7.79
C GLU A 77 13.64 -20.07 -6.41
N PHE A 78 13.39 -18.81 -6.07
CA PHE A 78 12.73 -18.43 -4.84
C PHE A 78 11.89 -17.18 -5.05
N CYS A 79 10.82 -17.04 -4.27
CA CYS A 79 10.00 -15.83 -4.29
C CYS A 79 9.60 -15.44 -2.87
N HIS A 80 9.58 -14.13 -2.63
CA HIS A 80 9.17 -13.56 -1.36
C HIS A 80 8.26 -12.35 -1.57
N ARG A 81 7.58 -11.93 -0.50
CA ARG A 81 6.91 -10.63 -0.44
C ARG A 81 7.53 -9.80 0.68
N ARG A 82 7.67 -8.50 0.43
CA ARG A 82 8.07 -7.51 1.45
C ARG A 82 6.85 -7.20 2.32
N VAL A 83 6.98 -7.37 3.62
CA VAL A 83 5.92 -7.11 4.60
C VAL A 83 6.15 -5.79 5.33
N VAL A 84 7.41 -5.54 5.70
CA VAL A 84 7.88 -4.27 6.28
C VAL A 84 9.14 -3.88 5.54
N GLU A 85 9.21 -2.62 5.12
CA GLU A 85 10.38 -2.02 4.45
C GLU A 85 11.06 -1.00 5.40
N VAL A 86 12.31 -0.64 5.11
CA VAL A 86 13.09 0.35 5.90
C VAL A 86 12.37 1.70 5.98
N ARG A 87 11.69 2.11 4.91
CA ARG A 87 10.70 3.19 4.98
C ARG A 87 9.35 2.66 4.56
N PRO A 88 8.25 3.09 5.21
CA PRO A 88 6.92 2.71 4.76
C PRO A 88 6.60 3.06 3.31
N SER A 89 7.25 4.07 2.74
CA SER A 89 7.09 4.40 1.32
C SER A 89 7.76 3.41 0.36
N GLY A 90 8.82 2.72 0.80
CA GLY A 90 9.61 1.78 0.01
C GLY A 90 11.07 1.68 0.50
N GLY A 91 11.73 0.56 0.19
CA GLY A 91 13.17 0.38 0.46
C GLY A 91 13.56 -1.08 0.61
N ALA A 92 14.71 -1.32 1.25
CA ALA A 92 15.11 -2.67 1.63
C ALA A 92 14.08 -3.31 2.57
N SER A 93 13.99 -4.64 2.55
CA SER A 93 13.07 -5.37 3.43
C SER A 93 13.60 -5.38 4.86
N VAL A 94 12.74 -5.09 5.82
CA VAL A 94 12.96 -5.31 7.26
C VAL A 94 12.18 -6.53 7.74
N VAL A 95 11.07 -6.87 7.07
CA VAL A 95 10.41 -8.17 7.20
C VAL A 95 10.02 -8.64 5.82
N ALA A 96 10.41 -9.87 5.48
CA ALA A 96 10.00 -10.53 4.25
C ALA A 96 9.48 -11.93 4.57
N CYS A 97 8.51 -12.40 3.80
CA CYS A 97 7.95 -13.75 3.95
C CYS A 97 8.04 -14.51 2.66
N ARG A 98 8.25 -15.83 2.75
CA ARG A 98 8.10 -16.74 1.61
C ARG A 98 6.74 -16.48 0.98
N TYR A 99 6.74 -16.29 -0.33
CA TYR A 99 5.53 -15.96 -1.07
C TYR A 99 5.44 -16.79 -2.32
N PHE A 100 4.25 -17.26 -2.61
CA PHE A 100 3.97 -18.03 -3.82
C PHE A 100 2.88 -17.32 -4.60
N ASP A 101 3.27 -16.73 -5.73
CA ASP A 101 2.37 -16.32 -6.80
C ASP A 101 2.95 -16.91 -8.10
N PRO A 102 2.27 -17.88 -8.73
CA PRO A 102 2.83 -18.60 -9.89
C PRO A 102 3.18 -17.65 -11.04
N ARG A 103 2.51 -16.50 -11.14
CA ARG A 103 2.77 -15.51 -12.18
C ARG A 103 4.16 -14.89 -12.05
N ALA A 104 4.66 -14.70 -10.83
CA ALA A 104 6.01 -14.16 -10.61
C ALA A 104 7.09 -15.10 -11.18
N TYR A 105 6.94 -16.42 -10.95
CA TYR A 105 7.82 -17.44 -11.53
C TYR A 105 7.70 -17.48 -13.05
N VAL A 106 6.49 -17.50 -13.59
CA VAL A 106 6.28 -17.50 -15.06
C VAL A 106 6.93 -16.28 -15.72
N TYR A 107 6.73 -15.09 -15.17
CA TYR A 107 7.33 -13.87 -15.71
C TYR A 107 8.85 -13.85 -15.56
N GLY A 108 9.36 -14.28 -14.39
CA GLY A 108 10.79 -14.41 -14.13
C GLY A 108 11.49 -15.36 -15.09
N ARG A 109 10.96 -16.58 -15.26
CA ARG A 109 11.49 -17.58 -16.21
C ARG A 109 11.49 -17.08 -17.65
N ARG A 110 10.47 -16.33 -18.07
CA ARG A 110 10.43 -15.71 -19.40
C ARG A 110 11.57 -14.71 -19.59
N ILE A 111 11.85 -13.88 -18.60
CA ILE A 111 12.96 -12.91 -18.64
C ILE A 111 14.31 -13.64 -18.72
N VAL A 112 14.53 -14.61 -17.84
CA VAL A 112 15.76 -15.42 -17.78
C VAL A 112 16.03 -16.11 -19.12
N LYS A 113 15.02 -16.78 -19.67
CA LYS A 113 15.11 -17.49 -20.95
C LYS A 113 15.40 -16.55 -22.11
N PHE A 114 14.69 -15.43 -22.18
CA PHE A 114 14.87 -14.43 -23.24
C PHE A 114 16.30 -13.87 -23.26
N LEU A 115 16.85 -13.57 -22.07
CA LEU A 115 18.21 -13.03 -21.93
C LEU A 115 19.31 -14.09 -22.10
N LYS A 116 18.96 -15.38 -22.21
CA LYS A 116 19.88 -16.52 -22.07
C LYS A 116 20.77 -16.37 -20.83
N TRP A 117 20.16 -15.92 -19.73
CA TRP A 117 20.90 -15.48 -18.55
C TRP A 117 21.68 -16.61 -17.89
N THR A 118 22.90 -16.31 -17.46
CA THR A 118 23.74 -17.18 -16.61
C THR A 118 24.18 -16.40 -15.38
N GLY A 119 24.03 -17.01 -14.20
CA GLY A 119 24.33 -16.40 -12.91
C GLY A 119 23.08 -15.99 -12.13
N ILE A 120 23.30 -15.14 -11.12
CA ILE A 120 22.24 -14.68 -10.21
C ILE A 120 21.44 -13.56 -10.84
N LEU A 121 20.12 -13.60 -10.67
CA LEU A 121 19.21 -12.54 -11.08
C LEU A 121 18.11 -12.36 -10.03
N MET A 122 17.84 -11.10 -9.69
CA MET A 122 16.66 -10.67 -8.97
C MET A 122 15.74 -9.91 -9.94
N VAL A 123 14.49 -10.33 -10.03
CA VAL A 123 13.44 -9.60 -10.72
C VAL A 123 12.49 -9.04 -9.68
N GLU A 124 12.46 -7.71 -9.56
CA GLU A 124 11.58 -7.03 -8.62
C GLU A 124 10.24 -6.70 -9.28
N PHE A 125 9.17 -7.21 -8.69
CA PHE A 125 7.81 -6.84 -9.02
C PHE A 125 7.17 -6.02 -7.89
N ARG A 126 6.15 -5.25 -8.23
CA ARG A 126 5.19 -4.69 -7.28
C ARG A 126 3.81 -5.24 -7.60
N LYS A 127 3.16 -5.85 -6.60
CA LYS A 127 1.82 -6.42 -6.75
C LYS A 127 0.77 -5.40 -6.34
N HIS A 128 -0.12 -5.03 -7.26
CA HIS A 128 -1.20 -4.09 -6.99
C HIS A 128 -2.19 -4.67 -5.96
N LEU A 129 -2.50 -3.94 -4.90
CA LEU A 129 -3.31 -4.46 -3.77
C LEU A 129 -4.74 -4.84 -4.16
N GLU A 130 -5.35 -4.09 -5.07
CA GLU A 130 -6.71 -4.33 -5.52
C GLU A 130 -6.81 -5.36 -6.66
N THR A 131 -6.10 -5.12 -7.77
CA THR A 131 -6.20 -5.96 -8.98
C THR A 131 -5.37 -7.24 -8.92
N GLY A 132 -4.37 -7.30 -8.04
CA GLY A 132 -3.43 -8.42 -7.94
C GLY A 132 -2.43 -8.51 -9.09
N GLU A 133 -2.41 -7.54 -10.01
CA GLU A 133 -1.48 -7.52 -11.14
C GLU A 133 -0.04 -7.28 -10.67
N LEU A 134 0.91 -7.99 -11.30
CA LEU A 134 2.35 -7.81 -11.08
C LEU A 134 2.93 -6.80 -12.09
N TYR A 135 3.55 -5.76 -11.55
CA TYR A 135 4.27 -4.74 -12.30
C TYR A 135 5.77 -4.97 -12.15
N LEU A 136 6.47 -5.21 -13.25
CA LEU A 136 7.93 -5.30 -13.29
C LEU A 136 8.50 -3.92 -12.97
N MET A 137 9.25 -3.84 -11.87
CA MET A 137 9.87 -2.61 -11.40
C MET A 137 11.31 -2.53 -11.89
N GLU A 138 12.11 -3.56 -11.61
CA GLU A 138 13.56 -3.59 -11.83
C GLU A 138 14.06 -5.03 -12.07
N ILE A 139 15.16 -5.16 -12.80
CA ILE A 139 15.89 -6.41 -13.02
C ILE A 139 17.34 -6.17 -12.56
N ASN A 140 17.81 -6.99 -11.62
CA ASN A 140 19.03 -6.75 -10.86
C ASN A 140 19.95 -7.98 -10.93
N PRO A 141 21.08 -7.92 -11.65
CA PRO A 141 22.02 -9.04 -11.79
C PRO A 141 22.96 -9.15 -10.58
N LYS A 142 22.39 -9.20 -9.37
CA LYS A 142 23.12 -9.20 -8.10
C LYS A 142 22.34 -9.91 -6.99
N PHE A 143 23.04 -10.27 -5.92
CA PHE A 143 22.39 -10.69 -4.68
C PHE A 143 21.57 -9.56 -4.05
N TRP A 144 20.52 -9.94 -3.33
CA TRP A 144 19.58 -9.03 -2.69
C TRP A 144 19.81 -8.98 -1.18
N GLY A 145 19.45 -7.86 -0.56
CA GLY A 145 19.68 -7.66 0.89
C GLY A 145 18.85 -8.56 1.81
N SER A 146 17.93 -9.38 1.28
CA SER A 146 17.08 -10.30 2.05
C SER A 146 17.40 -11.76 1.76
N LEU A 147 18.68 -12.05 1.54
CA LEU A 147 19.22 -13.37 1.17
C LEU A 147 19.08 -14.41 2.30
N GLU A 148 19.08 -13.97 3.56
CA GLU A 148 18.96 -14.86 4.72
C GLU A 148 17.61 -15.61 4.78
N LEU A 149 16.54 -15.02 4.23
CA LEU A 149 15.25 -15.70 4.15
C LEU A 149 15.31 -16.97 3.28
N PRO A 150 15.73 -16.93 1.99
CA PRO A 150 15.90 -18.14 1.20
C PRO A 150 16.91 -19.11 1.81
N VAL A 151 18.04 -18.64 2.33
CA VAL A 151 19.07 -19.50 2.92
C VAL A 151 18.53 -20.25 4.14
N SER A 152 17.83 -19.57 5.06
CA SER A 152 17.21 -20.21 6.24
C SER A 152 16.16 -21.27 5.88
N LEU A 153 15.57 -21.17 4.68
CA LEU A 153 14.62 -22.13 4.10
C LEU A 153 15.28 -23.25 3.26
N GLY A 154 16.61 -23.27 3.16
CA GLY A 154 17.38 -24.28 2.42
C GLY A 154 17.66 -23.93 0.95
N TYR A 155 17.31 -22.72 0.50
CA TYR A 155 17.63 -22.19 -0.83
C TYR A 155 18.94 -21.39 -0.75
N ASP A 156 20.06 -22.10 -0.61
CA ASP A 156 21.39 -21.48 -0.50
C ASP A 156 21.93 -21.07 -1.88
N PHE A 157 21.56 -19.86 -2.31
CA PHE A 157 22.00 -19.32 -3.60
C PHE A 157 23.52 -19.13 -3.70
N PRO A 158 24.23 -18.56 -2.70
CA PRO A 158 25.69 -18.43 -2.76
C PRO A 158 26.41 -19.78 -2.92
N ALA A 159 26.10 -20.75 -2.06
CA ALA A 159 26.75 -22.07 -2.15
C ALA A 159 26.38 -22.79 -3.45
N THR A 160 25.13 -22.68 -3.91
CA THR A 160 24.71 -23.28 -5.19
C THR A 160 25.43 -22.64 -6.37
N LEU A 161 25.60 -21.31 -6.38
CA LEU A 161 26.34 -20.62 -7.44
C LEU A 161 27.77 -21.16 -7.53
N VAL A 162 28.49 -21.23 -6.41
CA VAL A 162 29.88 -21.73 -6.38
C VAL A 162 29.96 -23.18 -6.85
N LYS A 163 29.11 -24.07 -6.30
CA LYS A 163 29.11 -25.50 -6.65
C LYS A 163 28.76 -25.74 -8.11
N TYR A 164 27.78 -25.02 -8.63
CA TYR A 164 27.38 -25.14 -10.03
C TYR A 164 28.48 -24.62 -10.97
N MET A 165 29.08 -23.46 -10.67
CA MET A 165 30.11 -22.87 -11.54
C MET A 165 31.41 -23.65 -11.56
N LEU A 166 31.82 -24.25 -10.43
CA LEU A 166 33.07 -25.01 -10.34
C LEU A 166 32.93 -26.46 -10.78
N TYR A 167 31.81 -27.11 -10.44
CA TYR A 167 31.66 -28.57 -10.56
C TYR A 167 30.47 -29.00 -11.41
N GLY A 168 29.65 -28.06 -11.92
CA GLY A 168 28.39 -28.39 -12.59
C GLY A 168 27.34 -29.01 -11.67
N GLU A 169 27.56 -28.96 -10.36
CA GLU A 169 26.67 -29.58 -9.37
C GLU A 169 25.35 -28.82 -9.26
N LYS A 170 24.25 -29.52 -9.53
CA LYS A 170 22.90 -28.98 -9.30
C LYS A 170 22.57 -28.95 -7.80
N PRO A 171 21.75 -27.99 -7.35
CA PRO A 171 21.40 -27.86 -5.94
C PRO A 171 20.65 -29.10 -5.44
N LYS A 172 21.07 -29.61 -4.27
CA LYS A 172 20.28 -30.53 -3.46
C LYS A 172 19.45 -29.73 -2.46
N VAL A 173 18.38 -29.10 -2.91
CA VAL A 173 17.54 -28.23 -2.05
C VAL A 173 16.83 -29.07 -1.00
N ARG A 174 17.19 -28.88 0.27
CA ARG A 174 16.43 -29.42 1.42
C ARG A 174 15.48 -28.33 1.91
N VAL A 175 14.32 -28.25 1.29
CA VAL A 175 13.31 -27.22 1.60
C VAL A 175 12.85 -27.39 3.05
N ARG A 176 12.98 -26.32 3.83
CA ARG A 176 12.37 -26.23 5.16
C ARG A 176 11.02 -25.54 5.08
N ASP A 177 10.12 -25.90 5.97
CA ASP A 177 8.82 -25.23 6.08
C ASP A 177 8.87 -23.95 6.92
N ARG A 178 9.94 -23.81 7.71
CA ARG A 178 10.18 -22.70 8.62
C ARG A 178 11.62 -22.18 8.51
N PRO A 179 11.83 -20.88 8.75
CA PRO A 179 10.82 -19.89 9.12
C PRO A 179 9.97 -19.43 7.94
N LYS A 180 8.68 -19.11 8.15
CA LYS A 180 7.84 -18.58 7.04
C LYS A 180 8.22 -17.14 6.65
N CYS A 181 8.77 -16.41 7.60
CA CYS A 181 9.20 -15.03 7.46
C CYS A 181 10.54 -14.82 8.14
N PHE A 182 11.33 -13.90 7.61
CA PHE A 182 12.58 -13.46 8.20
C PHE A 182 12.48 -11.96 8.51
N SER A 183 13.07 -11.57 9.63
CA SER A 183 12.93 -10.25 10.23
C SER A 183 14.32 -9.70 10.57
N TRP A 184 14.69 -8.60 9.93
CA TRP A 184 15.93 -7.88 10.19
C TRP A 184 15.73 -6.90 11.35
N VAL A 185 15.58 -7.43 12.56
CA VAL A 185 15.30 -6.70 13.80
C VAL A 185 16.34 -5.61 14.06
N LEU A 186 17.63 -5.93 13.88
CA LEU A 186 18.70 -4.97 14.09
C LEU A 186 18.68 -3.86 13.02
N SER A 187 18.35 -4.21 11.77
CA SER A 187 18.16 -3.19 10.71
C SER A 187 16.94 -2.30 10.99
N GLY A 188 15.88 -2.88 11.57
CA GLY A 188 14.64 -2.19 11.92
C GLY A 188 14.75 -1.25 13.11
N ILE A 189 15.87 -1.21 13.84
CA ILE A 189 15.98 -0.51 15.14
C ILE A 189 15.68 1.00 15.10
N HIS A 190 15.86 1.67 13.95
CA HIS A 190 15.43 3.07 13.78
C HIS A 190 13.94 3.27 14.08
N TYR A 191 13.11 2.25 13.85
CA TYR A 191 11.69 2.33 14.20
C TYR A 191 11.45 2.49 15.70
N LEU A 192 12.39 2.16 16.60
CA LEU A 192 12.23 2.50 18.01
C LEU A 192 12.13 4.02 18.24
N LYS A 193 12.87 4.82 17.47
CA LYS A 193 12.81 6.28 17.52
C LYS A 193 11.64 6.85 16.71
N GLU A 194 11.33 6.23 15.57
CA GLU A 194 10.30 6.75 14.65
C GLU A 194 8.89 6.34 15.06
N ASN A 195 8.69 5.04 15.33
CA ASN A 195 7.43 4.48 15.81
C ASN A 195 7.65 3.09 16.47
N PRO A 196 7.74 3.02 17.80
CA PRO A 196 7.98 1.76 18.51
C PRO A 196 7.01 0.64 18.15
N LYS A 197 5.75 0.97 17.83
CA LYS A 197 4.73 -0.04 17.46
C LYS A 197 5.12 -0.79 16.17
N ILE A 198 5.81 -0.13 15.23
CA ILE A 198 6.31 -0.79 14.02
C ILE A 198 7.46 -1.73 14.38
N TRP A 199 8.36 -1.32 15.28
CA TRP A 199 9.46 -2.16 15.73
C TRP A 199 8.97 -3.40 16.49
N PHE A 200 8.01 -3.25 17.40
CA PHE A 200 7.41 -4.41 18.08
C PHE A 200 6.72 -5.37 17.10
N LYS A 201 6.07 -4.84 16.06
CA LYS A 201 5.52 -5.67 14.99
C LYS A 201 6.61 -6.42 14.22
N ILE A 202 7.78 -5.83 13.98
CA ILE A 202 8.94 -6.52 13.39
C ILE A 202 9.39 -7.67 14.31
N LEU A 203 9.47 -7.42 15.60
CA LEU A 203 9.85 -8.41 16.62
C LEU A 203 8.86 -9.59 16.71
N GLU A 204 7.56 -9.36 16.55
CA GLU A 204 6.54 -10.43 16.52
C GLU A 204 6.79 -11.47 15.42
N TYR A 205 7.35 -11.08 14.28
CA TYR A 205 7.75 -12.03 13.23
C TYR A 205 8.98 -12.82 13.63
N SER A 206 9.91 -12.19 14.35
CA SER A 206 11.16 -12.80 14.80
C SER A 206 10.94 -13.88 15.84
N ILE A 207 10.04 -13.66 16.81
CA ILE A 207 9.85 -14.59 17.94
C ILE A 207 9.29 -15.95 17.50
N LYS A 208 8.51 -16.00 16.40
CA LYS A 208 7.78 -17.23 16.00
C LYS A 208 8.67 -18.42 15.63
N ASP A 209 9.82 -18.16 15.03
CA ASP A 209 10.74 -19.19 14.52
C ASP A 209 12.21 -18.83 14.89
N PHE A 210 12.41 -18.11 16.01
CA PHE A 210 13.73 -17.70 16.50
C PHE A 210 14.60 -18.95 16.81
N PRO A 211 15.93 -18.93 16.53
CA PRO A 211 16.73 -17.82 16.01
C PRO A 211 16.73 -17.70 14.48
N TRP A 212 16.18 -18.68 13.74
CA TRP A 212 16.33 -18.76 12.29
C TRP A 212 15.50 -17.73 11.50
N SER A 213 14.57 -17.02 12.15
CA SER A 213 13.77 -15.94 11.57
C SER A 213 14.30 -14.53 11.84
N ALA A 214 15.48 -14.37 12.42
CA ALA A 214 16.02 -13.06 12.78
C ALA A 214 17.49 -12.87 12.40
N ASP A 215 17.90 -11.62 12.14
CA ASP A 215 19.31 -11.22 11.94
C ASP A 215 20.08 -11.14 13.26
N VAL A 216 19.97 -12.21 14.07
CA VAL A 216 20.61 -12.36 15.38
C VAL A 216 21.42 -13.65 15.37
N HIS A 217 22.68 -13.54 14.96
CA HIS A 217 23.61 -14.67 14.82
C HIS A 217 24.22 -15.03 16.17
N LEU A 218 23.53 -15.87 16.94
CA LEU A 218 24.01 -16.36 18.25
C LEU A 218 25.28 -17.22 18.13
N ASP A 219 25.52 -17.78 16.95
CA ASP A 219 26.68 -18.56 16.56
C ASP A 219 27.91 -17.71 16.17
N ASP A 220 27.73 -16.39 15.94
CA ASP A 220 28.81 -15.43 15.71
C ASP A 220 28.67 -14.20 16.65
N PRO A 221 29.01 -14.34 17.94
CA PRO A 221 28.87 -13.25 18.91
C PRO A 221 29.63 -11.96 18.56
N PRO A 222 30.86 -12.01 17.98
CA PRO A 222 31.55 -10.82 17.50
C PRO A 222 30.79 -10.06 16.40
N GLU A 223 30.27 -10.75 15.38
CA GLU A 223 29.45 -10.13 14.33
C GLU A 223 28.20 -9.50 14.94
N LEU A 224 27.49 -10.23 15.80
CA LEU A 224 26.26 -9.76 16.44
C LEU A 224 26.50 -8.48 17.25
N LEU A 225 27.56 -8.46 18.08
CA LEU A 225 27.91 -7.29 18.89
C LEU A 225 28.24 -6.09 18.00
N PHE A 226 29.06 -6.30 16.96
CA PHE A 226 29.43 -5.25 16.02
C PHE A 226 28.21 -4.70 15.25
N SER A 227 27.36 -5.58 14.73
CA SER A 227 26.13 -5.24 14.01
C SER A 227 25.15 -4.48 14.91
N ALA A 228 24.96 -4.90 16.16
CA ALA A 228 24.09 -4.23 17.11
C ALA A 228 24.58 -2.80 17.41
N ILE A 229 25.86 -2.64 17.74
CA ILE A 229 26.45 -1.33 18.07
C ILE A 229 26.38 -0.39 16.86
N THR A 230 26.87 -0.83 15.70
CA THR A 230 26.95 0.03 14.51
C THR A 230 25.57 0.44 14.01
N ARG A 231 24.59 -0.47 13.99
CA ARG A 231 23.22 -0.15 13.56
C ARG A 231 22.52 0.74 14.56
N PHE A 232 22.73 0.55 15.88
CA PHE A 232 22.19 1.47 16.87
C PHE A 232 22.74 2.89 16.69
N ILE A 233 24.07 3.05 16.58
CA ILE A 233 24.71 4.36 16.38
C ILE A 233 24.23 4.99 15.07
N ASN A 234 24.29 4.29 13.94
CA ASN A 234 23.97 4.86 12.63
C ASN A 234 22.49 5.20 12.47
N ASN A 235 21.61 4.36 12.99
CA ASN A 235 20.17 4.44 12.69
C ASN A 235 19.38 5.16 13.79
N VAL A 236 19.78 5.05 15.06
CA VAL A 236 19.08 5.67 16.20
C VAL A 236 19.72 7.02 16.57
N VAL A 237 21.04 7.01 16.76
CA VAL A 237 21.79 8.20 17.21
C VAL A 237 22.00 9.18 16.05
N LEU A 238 22.63 8.72 14.97
CA LEU A 238 22.97 9.53 13.79
C LEU A 238 21.84 9.63 12.76
N GLY A 239 20.75 8.88 12.93
CA GLY A 239 19.61 8.86 12.02
C GLY A 239 18.95 10.24 11.89
N LYS A 240 19.17 10.90 10.74
CA LYS A 240 18.73 12.28 10.44
C LYS A 240 17.32 12.38 9.84
N ARG A 241 16.38 11.52 10.25
CA ARG A 241 15.01 11.62 9.73
C ARG A 241 14.26 12.75 10.44
N ASN A 242 13.92 13.80 9.70
CA ASN A 242 13.24 14.97 10.25
C ASN A 242 11.71 14.71 10.32
N LEU A 243 11.28 14.02 11.38
CA LEU A 243 9.87 13.74 11.64
C LEU A 243 9.03 15.02 11.78
N PRO A 244 9.43 16.06 12.54
CA PRO A 244 8.68 17.31 12.63
C PRO A 244 8.37 17.93 11.27
N LYS A 245 9.34 17.91 10.34
CA LYS A 245 9.13 18.41 8.97
C LYS A 245 8.03 17.64 8.22
N LEU A 246 7.91 16.33 8.42
CA LEU A 246 6.85 15.53 7.80
C LEU A 246 5.47 15.91 8.33
N TYR A 247 5.33 16.13 9.65
CA TYR A 247 4.08 16.57 10.25
C TYR A 247 3.69 17.99 9.82
N LEU A 248 4.65 18.91 9.77
CA LEU A 248 4.42 20.28 9.28
C LEU A 248 3.94 20.25 7.82
N ARG A 249 4.63 19.50 6.96
CA ARG A 249 4.24 19.32 5.56
C ARG A 249 2.83 18.74 5.42
N ASN A 250 2.43 17.79 6.27
CA ASN A 250 1.08 17.24 6.28
C ASN A 250 0.02 18.33 6.50
N CYS A 251 0.24 19.20 7.49
CA CYS A 251 -0.62 20.34 7.76
C CYS A 251 -0.64 21.34 6.59
N GLU A 252 0.54 21.71 6.07
CA GLU A 252 0.67 22.63 4.93
C GLU A 252 -0.12 22.13 3.72
N VAL A 253 0.12 20.89 3.30
CA VAL A 253 -0.59 20.28 2.15
C VAL A 253 -2.10 20.25 2.42
N PHE A 254 -2.55 19.91 3.62
CA PHE A 254 -3.97 19.87 3.95
C PHE A 254 -4.61 21.27 3.88
N PHE A 255 -4.01 22.27 4.53
CA PHE A 255 -4.54 23.64 4.54
C PHE A 255 -4.49 24.28 3.15
N GLU A 256 -3.44 24.04 2.36
CA GLU A 256 -3.37 24.52 0.99
C GLU A 256 -4.46 23.92 0.10
N ASN A 257 -4.74 22.61 0.22
CA ASN A 257 -5.84 21.98 -0.49
C ASN A 257 -7.20 22.61 -0.12
N ILE A 258 -7.41 22.93 1.16
CA ILE A 258 -8.63 23.60 1.64
C ILE A 258 -8.69 25.08 1.21
N LYS A 259 -7.55 25.76 1.07
CA LYS A 259 -7.49 27.15 0.60
C LYS A 259 -7.73 27.24 -0.91
N ARG A 260 -7.12 26.37 -1.70
CA ARG A 260 -7.20 26.38 -3.18
C ARG A 260 -8.59 26.02 -3.69
N LYS A 261 -9.29 25.09 -3.04
CA LYS A 261 -10.68 24.76 -3.39
C LYS A 261 -11.57 25.92 -2.95
N GLY A 262 -11.90 26.81 -3.89
CA GLY A 262 -12.76 27.97 -3.62
C GLY A 262 -14.11 27.56 -3.02
N ASN A 263 -14.73 26.51 -3.56
CA ASN A 263 -15.92 25.88 -3.02
C ASN A 263 -15.79 24.35 -3.05
N VAL A 264 -15.90 23.70 -1.89
CA VAL A 264 -15.91 22.23 -1.80
C VAL A 264 -17.31 21.75 -2.13
N GLU A 265 -17.48 21.00 -3.21
CA GLU A 265 -18.80 20.56 -3.68
C GLU A 265 -19.27 19.27 -3.04
N ALA A 266 -18.33 18.36 -2.78
CA ALA A 266 -18.64 17.06 -2.21
C ALA A 266 -17.55 16.50 -1.30
N LEU A 267 -17.97 15.65 -0.36
CA LEU A 267 -17.13 14.72 0.38
C LEU A 267 -17.56 13.29 0.03
N VAL A 268 -16.60 12.48 -0.41
CA VAL A 268 -16.80 11.06 -0.69
C VAL A 268 -16.03 10.27 0.36
N PHE A 269 -16.67 9.29 0.99
CA PHE A 269 -16.10 8.53 2.09
C PHE A 269 -15.95 7.06 1.73
N ASP A 270 -14.90 6.41 2.24
CA ASP A 270 -14.92 4.98 2.53
C ASP A 270 -15.74 4.70 3.79
N LEU A 271 -16.14 3.43 3.98
CA LEU A 271 -16.86 2.97 5.15
C LEU A 271 -15.92 2.38 6.21
N ASP A 272 -15.40 1.17 5.95
CA ASP A 272 -14.58 0.41 6.88
C ASP A 272 -13.20 1.07 7.04
N GLY A 273 -12.68 1.08 8.27
CA GLY A 273 -11.45 1.79 8.63
C GLY A 273 -11.56 3.32 8.64
N THR A 274 -12.64 3.91 8.10
CA THR A 274 -12.79 5.37 7.93
C THR A 274 -13.91 5.96 8.80
N LEU A 275 -15.17 5.62 8.51
CA LEU A 275 -16.33 6.07 9.30
C LEU A 275 -16.57 5.16 10.51
N VAL A 276 -16.28 3.87 10.34
CA VAL A 276 -16.39 2.84 11.36
C VAL A 276 -15.33 1.78 11.13
N LYS A 277 -15.00 1.00 12.17
CA LYS A 277 -14.12 -0.17 12.05
C LYS A 277 -14.95 -1.44 12.15
N LEU A 278 -15.04 -2.19 11.07
CA LEU A 278 -15.72 -3.48 11.01
C LEU A 278 -14.72 -4.57 11.42
N ASN A 279 -14.89 -5.14 12.61
CA ASN A 279 -13.99 -6.17 13.15
C ASN A 279 -14.29 -7.55 12.55
N ILE A 280 -14.17 -7.67 11.23
CA ILE A 280 -14.43 -8.90 10.48
C ILE A 280 -13.21 -9.83 10.60
N LYS A 281 -13.46 -11.11 10.92
CA LYS A 281 -12.43 -12.16 10.98
C LYS A 281 -12.02 -12.60 9.57
N TRP A 282 -11.33 -11.72 8.84
CA TRP A 282 -10.95 -11.95 7.43
C TRP A 282 -10.15 -13.24 7.19
N ASP A 283 -9.36 -13.69 8.15
CA ASP A 283 -8.63 -14.98 8.05
C ASP A 283 -9.57 -16.19 8.04
N GLU A 284 -10.68 -16.13 8.77
CA GLU A 284 -11.71 -17.17 8.75
C GLU A 284 -12.47 -17.17 7.43
N VAL A 285 -12.92 -15.99 6.98
CA VAL A 285 -13.56 -15.82 5.67
C VAL A 285 -12.67 -16.36 4.56
N ARG A 286 -11.38 -16.02 4.58
CA ARG A 286 -10.41 -16.49 3.59
C ARG A 286 -10.29 -18.01 3.59
N ARG A 287 -10.18 -18.65 4.76
CA ARG A 287 -10.06 -20.11 4.87
C ARG A 287 -11.29 -20.82 4.28
N GLU A 288 -12.48 -20.32 4.59
CA GLU A 288 -13.72 -20.89 4.06
C GLU A 288 -13.87 -20.72 2.55
N LEU A 289 -13.51 -19.55 2.01
CA LEU A 289 -13.48 -19.32 0.57
C LEU A 289 -12.48 -20.23 -0.15
N LEU A 290 -11.31 -20.47 0.44
CA LEU A 290 -10.32 -21.43 -0.08
C LEU A 290 -10.86 -22.87 -0.06
N ARG A 291 -11.48 -23.28 1.06
CA ARG A 291 -12.07 -24.62 1.21
C ARG A 291 -13.16 -24.89 0.18
N LYS A 292 -13.93 -23.87 -0.19
CA LYS A 292 -14.98 -23.92 -1.22
C LYS A 292 -14.45 -23.81 -2.65
N GLY A 293 -13.14 -23.61 -2.84
CA GLY A 293 -12.53 -23.43 -4.16
C GLY A 293 -12.90 -22.10 -4.83
N PHE A 294 -13.43 -21.14 -4.09
CA PHE A 294 -13.89 -19.85 -4.62
C PHE A 294 -12.74 -18.90 -4.96
N ILE A 295 -11.61 -19.04 -4.26
CA ILE A 295 -10.42 -18.20 -4.45
C ILE A 295 -9.16 -19.05 -4.53
N ARG A 296 -8.14 -18.52 -5.19
CA ARG A 296 -6.81 -19.16 -5.30
C ARG A 296 -5.97 -18.95 -4.04
N SER A 297 -5.09 -19.89 -3.72
CA SER A 297 -4.23 -19.82 -2.53
C SER A 297 -3.26 -18.63 -2.55
N TRP A 298 -2.90 -18.13 -3.73
CA TRP A 298 -1.97 -17.01 -3.92
C TRP A 298 -2.64 -15.63 -4.09
N GLU A 299 -3.96 -15.56 -4.26
CA GLU A 299 -4.71 -14.30 -4.40
C GLU A 299 -5.42 -13.93 -3.10
N SER A 300 -5.54 -12.63 -2.78
CA SER A 300 -6.36 -12.14 -1.67
C SER A 300 -7.86 -12.20 -1.98
N ILE A 301 -8.72 -12.00 -0.96
CA ILE A 301 -10.18 -11.90 -1.17
C ILE A 301 -10.51 -10.75 -2.13
N THR A 302 -9.86 -9.59 -1.94
CA THR A 302 -10.01 -8.42 -2.81
C THR A 302 -9.63 -8.72 -4.26
N GLU A 303 -8.50 -9.40 -4.48
CA GLU A 303 -8.05 -9.80 -5.82
C GLU A 303 -9.06 -10.74 -6.50
N ALA A 304 -9.57 -11.72 -5.75
CA ALA A 304 -10.56 -12.65 -6.27
C ALA A 304 -11.86 -11.93 -6.64
N LEU A 305 -12.37 -11.06 -5.76
CA LEU A 305 -13.57 -10.27 -6.03
C LEU A 305 -13.37 -9.33 -7.23
N TYR A 306 -12.22 -8.67 -7.35
CA TYR A 306 -11.89 -7.84 -8.52
C TYR A 306 -11.95 -8.67 -9.81
N ARG A 307 -11.24 -9.81 -9.83
CA ARG A 307 -11.19 -10.71 -10.98
C ARG A 307 -12.58 -11.22 -11.36
N LEU A 308 -13.37 -11.64 -10.39
CA LEU A 308 -14.70 -12.21 -10.62
C LEU A 308 -15.71 -11.13 -11.02
N PHE A 309 -15.62 -9.92 -10.48
CA PHE A 309 -16.50 -8.82 -10.86
C PHE A 309 -16.50 -8.58 -12.38
N TYR A 310 -15.33 -8.61 -13.02
CA TYR A 310 -15.18 -8.36 -14.46
C TYR A 310 -15.24 -9.60 -15.35
N ASN A 311 -14.98 -10.81 -14.81
CA ASN A 311 -14.89 -12.02 -15.62
C ASN A 311 -16.00 -13.05 -15.35
N ASP A 312 -16.63 -13.03 -14.17
CA ASP A 312 -17.67 -13.99 -13.77
C ASP A 312 -18.58 -13.37 -12.71
N ARG A 313 -19.57 -12.60 -13.19
CA ARG A 313 -20.47 -11.83 -12.34
C ARG A 313 -21.32 -12.70 -11.41
N LYS A 314 -21.73 -13.90 -11.87
CA LYS A 314 -22.54 -14.83 -11.07
C LYS A 314 -21.75 -15.38 -9.89
N MET A 315 -20.48 -15.74 -10.11
CA MET A 315 -19.59 -16.18 -9.04
C MET A 315 -19.28 -15.03 -8.08
N PHE A 316 -19.04 -13.81 -8.59
CA PHE A 316 -18.88 -12.62 -7.76
C PHE A 316 -20.06 -12.43 -6.81
N GLU A 317 -21.30 -12.50 -7.30
CA GLU A 317 -22.50 -12.35 -6.48
C GLU A 317 -22.63 -13.44 -5.42
N SER A 318 -22.27 -14.68 -5.76
CA SER A 318 -22.29 -15.82 -4.84
C SER A 318 -21.29 -15.63 -3.69
N ILE A 319 -20.06 -15.23 -4.00
CA ILE A 319 -19.03 -14.94 -3.00
C ILE A 319 -19.39 -13.69 -2.19
N SER A 320 -19.89 -12.65 -2.84
CA SER A 320 -20.34 -11.41 -2.20
C SER A 320 -21.40 -11.70 -1.13
N LYS A 321 -22.42 -12.50 -1.46
CA LYS A 321 -23.45 -12.94 -0.50
C LYS A 321 -22.88 -13.82 0.61
N PHE A 322 -21.87 -14.65 0.31
CA PHE A 322 -21.20 -15.45 1.33
C PHE A 322 -20.44 -14.58 2.33
N ILE A 323 -19.67 -13.60 1.86
CA ILE A 323 -18.90 -12.68 2.70
C ILE A 323 -19.84 -11.83 3.57
N GLU A 324 -20.95 -11.36 3.01
CA GLU A 324 -21.94 -10.53 3.71
C GLU A 324 -22.45 -11.18 5.01
N LYS A 325 -22.56 -12.51 5.05
CA LYS A 325 -22.94 -13.25 6.29
C LYS A 325 -21.98 -13.00 7.45
N TYR A 326 -20.68 -12.86 7.17
CA TYR A 326 -19.67 -12.55 8.18
C TYR A 326 -19.64 -11.06 8.50
N GLU A 327 -19.97 -10.20 7.54
CA GLU A 327 -20.01 -8.75 7.73
C GLU A 327 -21.18 -8.32 8.62
N ILE A 328 -22.36 -8.96 8.50
CA ILE A 328 -23.54 -8.66 9.34
C ILE A 328 -23.25 -8.84 10.84
N GLU A 329 -22.41 -9.80 11.22
CA GLU A 329 -22.03 -9.98 12.63
C GLU A 329 -21.23 -8.78 13.15
N SER A 330 -20.40 -8.18 12.30
CA SER A 330 -19.52 -7.07 12.68
C SER A 330 -20.25 -5.77 12.99
N ILE A 331 -21.50 -5.62 12.54
CA ILE A 331 -22.27 -4.38 12.68
C ILE A 331 -23.14 -4.31 13.95
N LYS A 332 -23.29 -5.43 14.68
CA LYS A 332 -24.19 -5.51 15.86
C LYS A 332 -23.84 -4.52 16.96
N ASN A 333 -22.54 -4.28 17.16
CA ASN A 333 -22.02 -3.42 18.23
C ASN A 333 -21.83 -1.96 17.81
N ILE A 334 -22.19 -1.58 16.57
CA ILE A 334 -22.07 -0.21 16.10
C ILE A 334 -23.09 0.66 16.83
N ARG A 335 -22.60 1.74 17.44
CA ARG A 335 -23.40 2.71 18.18
C ARG A 335 -23.53 4.03 17.41
N PRO A 336 -24.59 4.81 17.65
CA PRO A 336 -24.70 6.16 17.11
C PRO A 336 -23.48 7.02 17.45
N ASN A 337 -23.06 7.84 16.49
CA ASN A 337 -21.93 8.76 16.68
C ASN A 337 -22.43 10.21 16.62
N SER A 338 -22.57 10.82 17.80
CA SER A 338 -23.09 12.19 17.93
C SER A 338 -22.23 13.23 17.23
N PHE A 339 -20.90 13.04 17.23
CA PHE A 339 -19.99 13.93 16.51
C PHE A 339 -20.24 13.86 15.00
N LEU A 340 -20.26 12.65 14.42
CA LEU A 340 -20.51 12.49 12.98
C LEU A 340 -21.88 13.02 12.58
N LYS A 341 -22.92 12.75 13.38
CA LYS A 341 -24.27 13.30 13.16
C LYS A 341 -24.26 14.83 13.11
N ASN A 342 -23.63 15.48 14.09
CA ASN A 342 -23.54 16.93 14.14
C ASN A 342 -22.73 17.50 12.98
N ALA A 343 -21.59 16.88 12.66
CA ALA A 343 -20.71 17.29 11.57
C ALA A 343 -21.41 17.18 10.22
N PHE A 344 -22.04 16.03 9.92
CA PHE A 344 -22.73 15.82 8.65
C PHE A 344 -23.99 16.67 8.53
N ARG A 345 -24.75 16.88 9.60
CA ARG A 345 -25.86 17.85 9.60
C ARG A 345 -25.43 19.27 9.23
N ALA A 346 -24.25 19.70 9.67
CA ALA A 346 -23.72 21.02 9.33
C ALA A 346 -23.17 21.06 7.90
N ILE A 347 -22.40 20.04 7.51
CA ILE A 347 -21.73 19.97 6.21
C ILE A 347 -22.74 19.77 5.07
N SER A 348 -23.75 18.91 5.26
CA SER A 348 -24.71 18.52 4.22
C SER A 348 -25.61 19.65 3.73
N LYS A 349 -25.65 20.78 4.46
CA LYS A 349 -26.38 21.99 4.04
C LYS A 349 -25.78 22.64 2.79
N LYS A 350 -24.46 22.49 2.57
CA LYS A 350 -23.73 23.13 1.46
C LYS A 350 -22.92 22.16 0.61
N ILE A 351 -22.57 20.99 1.16
CA ILE A 351 -21.68 20.02 0.53
C ILE A 351 -22.39 18.68 0.40
N LYS A 352 -22.34 18.08 -0.80
CA LYS A 352 -22.93 16.76 -1.04
C LYS A 352 -22.10 15.66 -0.38
N LEU A 353 -22.74 14.62 0.16
CA LEU A 353 -22.06 13.49 0.78
C LEU A 353 -22.32 12.21 0.00
N ALA A 354 -21.26 11.45 -0.25
CA ALA A 354 -21.35 10.12 -0.85
C ALA A 354 -20.53 9.08 -0.09
N LEU A 355 -21.00 7.84 -0.10
CA LEU A 355 -20.25 6.69 0.41
C LEU A 355 -19.87 5.78 -0.76
N VAL A 356 -18.62 5.34 -0.81
CA VAL A 356 -18.17 4.25 -1.68
C VAL A 356 -17.52 3.19 -0.80
N THR A 357 -17.78 1.91 -1.06
CA THR A 357 -17.30 0.87 -0.13
C THR A 357 -17.18 -0.49 -0.78
N LYS A 358 -16.32 -1.34 -0.20
CA LYS A 358 -16.21 -2.77 -0.54
C LYS A 358 -17.24 -3.65 0.17
N GLN A 359 -18.09 -3.06 1.01
CA GLN A 359 -19.28 -3.69 1.57
C GLN A 359 -20.45 -3.63 0.58
N THR A 360 -21.47 -4.45 0.78
CA THR A 360 -22.73 -4.34 -0.01
C THR A 360 -23.45 -3.03 0.29
N PHE A 361 -24.29 -2.57 -0.62
CA PHE A 361 -25.16 -1.41 -0.38
C PHE A 361 -26.01 -1.63 0.87
N THR A 362 -26.64 -2.81 1.00
CA THR A 362 -27.52 -3.14 2.13
C THR A 362 -26.79 -3.04 3.47
N LEU A 363 -25.60 -3.62 3.60
CA LEU A 363 -24.81 -3.52 4.82
C LEU A 363 -24.36 -2.07 5.09
N ALA A 364 -23.89 -1.38 4.05
CA ALA A 364 -23.43 0.00 4.17
C ALA A 364 -24.54 0.95 4.66
N SER A 365 -25.74 0.84 4.09
CA SER A 365 -26.92 1.60 4.51
C SER A 365 -27.30 1.30 5.97
N GLU A 366 -27.26 0.04 6.38
CA GLU A 366 -27.54 -0.35 7.77
C GLU A 366 -26.49 0.20 8.75
N VAL A 367 -25.21 0.21 8.36
CA VAL A 367 -24.14 0.83 9.16
C VAL A 367 -24.39 2.33 9.33
N LEU A 368 -24.66 3.06 8.24
CA LEU A 368 -24.94 4.49 8.31
C LEU A 368 -26.20 4.80 9.13
N LYS A 369 -27.21 3.92 9.08
CA LYS A 369 -28.43 4.01 9.91
C LYS A 369 -28.09 3.87 11.38
N ARG A 370 -27.29 2.88 11.77
CA ARG A 370 -26.83 2.68 13.17
C ARG A 370 -25.98 3.84 13.68
N LEU A 371 -25.15 4.41 12.81
CA LEU A 371 -24.37 5.61 13.12
C LEU A 371 -25.25 6.87 13.26
N GLY A 372 -26.49 6.83 12.77
CA GLY A 372 -27.44 7.94 12.82
C GLY A 372 -27.19 9.02 11.76
N VAL A 373 -26.63 8.63 10.61
CA VAL A 373 -26.15 9.56 9.57
C VAL A 373 -26.63 9.26 8.15
N LEU A 374 -27.37 8.17 7.94
CA LEU A 374 -27.82 7.73 6.61
C LEU A 374 -28.54 8.84 5.82
N GLU A 375 -29.39 9.62 6.49
CA GLU A 375 -30.20 10.69 5.90
C GLU A 375 -29.38 11.82 5.25
N TYR A 376 -28.10 11.98 5.62
CA TYR A 376 -27.24 13.03 5.07
C TYR A 376 -26.52 12.62 3.78
N PHE A 377 -26.54 11.33 3.41
CA PHE A 377 -25.85 10.82 2.23
C PHE A 377 -26.74 10.90 0.99
N ASN A 378 -26.25 11.59 -0.04
CA ASN A 378 -26.94 11.71 -1.34
C ASN A 378 -26.84 10.44 -2.17
N THR A 379 -25.75 9.68 -2.03
CA THR A 379 -25.55 8.43 -2.77
C THR A 379 -24.64 7.47 -2.02
N ILE A 380 -24.84 6.17 -2.27
CA ILE A 380 -24.05 5.07 -1.72
C ILE A 380 -23.73 4.11 -2.86
N VAL A 381 -22.45 3.83 -3.08
CA VAL A 381 -21.96 2.85 -4.06
C VAL A 381 -21.36 1.66 -3.32
N GLY A 382 -22.11 0.57 -3.23
CA GLY A 382 -21.65 -0.71 -2.70
C GLY A 382 -20.81 -1.51 -3.71
N ARG A 383 -20.19 -2.60 -3.24
CA ARG A 383 -19.31 -3.47 -4.04
C ARG A 383 -19.97 -4.09 -5.28
N GLU A 384 -21.28 -4.25 -5.25
CA GLU A 384 -22.08 -4.78 -6.35
C GLU A 384 -22.26 -3.76 -7.47
N GLY A 385 -22.36 -2.46 -7.16
CA GLY A 385 -22.52 -1.43 -8.17
C GLY A 385 -21.23 -1.23 -8.99
N GLU A 386 -20.10 -1.19 -8.28
CA GLU A 386 -18.77 -1.13 -8.87
C GLU A 386 -17.79 -1.67 -7.82
N PHE A 387 -16.80 -2.46 -8.26
CA PHE A 387 -15.77 -2.96 -7.37
C PHE A 387 -14.54 -2.05 -7.38
N GLU A 388 -13.93 -1.73 -8.52
CA GLU A 388 -12.67 -0.98 -8.56
C GLU A 388 -12.81 0.39 -7.87
N ARG A 389 -11.98 0.68 -6.85
CA ARG A 389 -12.11 1.87 -6.00
C ARG A 389 -12.14 3.17 -6.81
N LYS A 390 -11.25 3.28 -7.80
CA LYS A 390 -11.23 4.43 -8.73
C LYS A 390 -12.59 4.61 -9.43
N ARG A 391 -13.16 3.51 -9.95
CA ARG A 391 -14.44 3.56 -10.65
C ARG A 391 -15.60 3.82 -9.69
N GLN A 392 -15.54 3.33 -8.46
CA GLN A 392 -16.53 3.67 -7.43
C GLN A 392 -16.56 5.17 -7.17
N ILE A 393 -15.38 5.80 -7.03
CA ILE A 393 -15.26 7.26 -6.87
C ILE A 393 -15.87 7.97 -8.09
N LEU A 394 -15.45 7.61 -9.30
CA LEU A 394 -15.97 8.22 -10.54
C LEU A 394 -17.50 8.09 -10.64
N ARG A 395 -18.05 6.93 -10.29
CA ARG A 395 -19.50 6.70 -10.26
C ARG A 395 -20.20 7.57 -9.24
N ALA A 396 -19.64 7.73 -8.04
CA ALA A 396 -20.18 8.65 -7.04
C ALA A 396 -20.14 10.10 -7.54
N LEU A 397 -19.07 10.54 -8.20
CA LEU A 397 -18.98 11.90 -8.77
C LEU A 397 -20.08 12.15 -9.81
N GLU A 398 -20.30 11.18 -10.70
CA GLU A 398 -21.36 11.22 -11.72
C GLU A 398 -22.75 11.34 -11.08
N LEU A 399 -23.06 10.48 -10.10
CA LEU A 399 -24.34 10.49 -9.38
C LEU A 399 -24.56 11.78 -8.60
N LEU A 400 -23.50 12.34 -8.03
CA LEU A 400 -23.55 13.63 -7.34
C LEU A 400 -23.67 14.82 -8.28
N LYS A 401 -23.39 14.66 -9.58
CA LYS A 401 -23.35 15.75 -10.57
C LYS A 401 -22.45 16.90 -10.09
N VAL A 402 -21.22 16.57 -9.69
CA VAL A 402 -20.20 17.57 -9.35
C VAL A 402 -19.67 18.23 -10.62
N SER A 403 -19.34 19.52 -10.57
CA SER A 403 -18.86 20.27 -11.73
C SER A 403 -17.41 19.89 -12.08
N SER A 404 -16.58 19.66 -11.06
CA SER A 404 -15.17 19.29 -11.22
C SER A 404 -14.72 18.34 -10.09
N PRO A 405 -14.02 17.23 -10.41
CA PRO A 405 -13.41 16.35 -9.40
C PRO A 405 -12.45 17.08 -8.45
N GLU A 406 -11.86 18.17 -8.91
CA GLU A 406 -10.93 18.98 -8.12
C GLU A 406 -11.61 19.73 -6.97
N ASN A 407 -12.94 19.78 -6.92
CA ASN A 407 -13.72 20.38 -5.82
C ASN A 407 -14.15 19.34 -4.79
N VAL A 408 -13.69 18.10 -4.93
CA VAL A 408 -14.09 16.98 -4.08
C VAL A 408 -12.94 16.54 -3.18
N PHE A 409 -13.27 16.13 -1.97
CA PHE A 409 -12.35 15.37 -1.13
C PHE A 409 -12.81 13.91 -1.03
N PHE A 410 -11.86 13.00 -1.13
CA PHE A 410 -12.05 11.59 -0.83
C PHE A 410 -11.43 11.28 0.52
N ILE A 411 -12.19 10.71 1.44
CA ILE A 411 -11.70 10.33 2.77
C ILE A 411 -11.74 8.81 2.90
N GLY A 412 -10.59 8.18 3.06
CA GLY A 412 -10.44 6.72 3.18
C GLY A 412 -9.37 6.33 4.18
N ASP A 413 -9.03 5.05 4.29
CA ASP A 413 -8.01 4.58 5.24
C ASP A 413 -6.80 3.91 4.57
N THR A 414 -6.87 3.58 3.27
CA THR A 414 -5.83 2.78 2.59
C THR A 414 -4.98 3.56 1.59
N VAL A 415 -3.86 2.95 1.15
CA VAL A 415 -3.06 3.45 0.02
C VAL A 415 -3.86 3.41 -1.28
N VAL A 416 -4.74 2.42 -1.44
CA VAL A 416 -5.57 2.25 -2.63
C VAL A 416 -6.56 3.40 -2.73
N ASP A 417 -7.09 3.88 -1.60
CA ASP A 417 -7.93 5.07 -1.54
C ASP A 417 -7.18 6.32 -2.00
N ALA A 418 -6.01 6.57 -1.41
CA ALA A 418 -5.19 7.72 -1.79
C ALA A 418 -4.85 7.69 -3.29
N TYR A 419 -4.42 6.53 -3.79
CA TYR A 419 -4.12 6.33 -5.20
C TYR A 419 -5.34 6.55 -6.10
N SER A 420 -6.47 5.94 -5.74
CA SER A 420 -7.69 5.94 -6.56
C SER A 420 -8.32 7.33 -6.63
N ALA A 421 -8.32 8.05 -5.51
CA ALA A 421 -8.78 9.45 -5.45
C ALA A 421 -7.96 10.32 -6.40
N VAL A 422 -6.63 10.25 -6.31
CA VAL A 422 -5.75 11.03 -7.19
C VAL A 422 -5.95 10.65 -8.67
N LYS A 423 -6.06 9.35 -8.98
CA LYS A 423 -6.35 8.86 -10.33
C LYS A 423 -7.73 9.28 -10.85
N ALA A 424 -8.67 9.61 -9.96
CA ALA A 424 -10.00 10.14 -10.29
C ALA A 424 -10.03 11.69 -10.31
N GLY A 425 -8.90 12.36 -10.05
CA GLY A 425 -8.82 13.83 -9.98
C GLY A 425 -9.30 14.43 -8.66
N VAL A 426 -9.58 13.59 -7.65
CA VAL A 426 -10.09 13.97 -6.33
C VAL A 426 -8.94 14.11 -5.34
N THR A 427 -9.06 15.03 -4.38
CA THR A 427 -8.03 15.20 -3.33
C THR A 427 -8.22 14.17 -2.22
N PRO A 428 -7.22 13.29 -1.96
CA PRO A 428 -7.31 12.33 -0.87
C PRO A 428 -7.05 12.96 0.49
N ILE A 429 -7.74 12.44 1.50
CA ILE A 429 -7.45 12.57 2.93
C ILE A 429 -7.49 11.15 3.50
N ILE A 430 -6.48 10.76 4.26
CA ILE A 430 -6.41 9.43 4.86
C ILE A 430 -6.61 9.51 6.37
N VAL A 431 -7.38 8.58 6.90
CA VAL A 431 -7.60 8.41 8.34
C VAL A 431 -7.16 7.01 8.72
N THR A 432 -6.18 6.87 9.59
CA THR A 432 -5.65 5.54 9.96
C THR A 432 -5.03 5.53 11.35
N ASP A 433 -5.38 4.52 12.15
CA ASP A 433 -4.72 4.19 13.42
C ASP A 433 -3.47 3.30 13.22
N ASN A 434 -3.30 2.75 12.00
CA ASN A 434 -2.16 1.93 11.65
C ASN A 434 -0.89 2.79 11.55
N PRO A 435 0.12 2.58 12.42
CA PRO A 435 1.31 3.41 12.48
C PRO A 435 2.14 3.37 11.19
N TYR A 436 2.25 2.19 10.57
CA TYR A 436 3.02 2.01 9.34
C TYR A 436 2.39 2.79 8.19
N ARG A 437 1.06 2.70 8.06
CA ARG A 437 0.32 3.41 7.02
C ARG A 437 0.28 4.92 7.24
N TYR A 438 0.17 5.36 8.50
CA TYR A 438 0.23 6.78 8.85
C TYR A 438 1.54 7.40 8.36
N PHE A 439 2.69 6.79 8.70
CA PHE A 439 3.99 7.24 8.22
C PHE A 439 4.15 7.15 6.71
N GLN A 440 3.57 6.13 6.08
CA GLN A 440 3.54 5.99 4.63
C GLN A 440 2.85 7.18 3.94
N MET A 441 1.71 7.64 4.46
CA MET A 441 1.00 8.81 3.90
C MET A 441 1.77 10.11 4.10
N LEU A 442 2.41 10.29 5.26
CA LEU A 442 3.30 11.44 5.50
C LEU A 442 4.42 11.52 4.47
N GLU A 443 5.05 10.39 4.15
CA GLU A 443 6.10 10.33 3.12
C GLU A 443 5.59 10.60 1.71
N TYR A 444 4.38 10.15 1.40
CA TYR A 444 3.72 10.42 0.13
C TYR A 444 3.22 11.86 0.00
N GLY A 445 3.21 12.63 1.10
CA GLY A 445 2.63 13.98 1.12
C GLY A 445 1.12 13.96 0.92
N VAL A 446 0.46 12.89 1.36
CA VAL A 446 -1.00 12.76 1.37
C VAL A 446 -1.49 13.17 2.77
N PRO A 447 -2.44 14.11 2.88
CA PRO A 447 -3.02 14.50 4.17
C PRO A 447 -3.49 13.28 4.97
N VAL A 448 -2.99 13.12 6.18
CA VAL A 448 -3.29 11.98 7.05
C VAL A 448 -3.57 12.40 8.49
N PHE A 449 -4.57 11.75 9.08
CA PHE A 449 -5.03 11.95 10.45
C PHE A 449 -5.23 10.61 11.15
N THR A 450 -5.23 10.61 12.47
CA THR A 450 -5.51 9.38 13.25
C THR A 450 -7.00 9.22 13.52
N ASN A 451 -7.76 10.31 13.47
CA ASN A 451 -9.20 10.32 13.70
C ASN A 451 -9.94 11.16 12.65
N ILE A 452 -11.06 10.62 12.14
CA ILE A 452 -11.93 11.28 11.16
C ILE A 452 -12.50 12.63 11.64
N ASN A 453 -12.64 12.80 12.96
CA ASN A 453 -13.14 14.02 13.55
C ASN A 453 -12.22 15.21 13.30
N GLU A 454 -10.90 14.99 13.16
CA GLU A 454 -9.91 16.04 12.94
C GLU A 454 -10.13 16.78 11.59
N PRO A 455 -10.10 16.11 10.42
CA PRO A 455 -10.34 16.78 9.15
C PRO A 455 -11.78 17.33 9.06
N LEU A 456 -12.78 16.62 9.61
CA LEU A 456 -14.17 17.08 9.60
C LEU A 456 -14.39 18.37 10.40
N LYS A 457 -13.75 18.53 11.58
CA LYS A 457 -13.80 19.78 12.35
C LYS A 457 -13.30 20.97 11.53
N ILE A 458 -12.21 20.78 10.78
CA ILE A 458 -11.59 21.83 9.99
C ILE A 458 -12.46 22.19 8.78
N ILE A 459 -12.99 21.18 8.07
CA ILE A 459 -13.92 21.37 6.96
C ILE A 459 -15.20 22.07 7.45
N MET A 460 -15.79 21.64 8.55
CA MET A 460 -16.99 22.24 9.14
C MET A 460 -16.77 23.72 9.49
N LYS A 461 -15.63 24.09 10.11
CA LYS A 461 -15.29 25.49 10.40
C LYS A 461 -15.21 26.36 9.14
N LYS A 462 -14.69 25.82 8.03
CA LYS A 462 -14.64 26.51 6.74
C LYS A 462 -16.05 26.74 6.18
N VAL A 463 -16.91 25.72 6.21
CA VAL A 463 -18.30 25.79 5.73
C VAL A 463 -19.11 26.84 6.50
N MET A 464 -18.95 26.88 7.83
CA MET A 464 -19.65 27.84 8.71
C MET A 464 -19.14 29.28 8.57
N ARG A 465 -17.83 29.51 8.36
CA ARG A 465 -17.29 30.87 8.14
C ARG A 465 -17.86 31.55 6.89
N ASN A 466 -18.20 30.77 5.87
CA ASN A 466 -18.87 31.25 4.67
C ASN A 466 -20.37 31.55 4.89
N GLU A 467 -20.94 31.40 6.09
CA GLU A 467 -22.31 31.87 6.43
C GLU A 467 -22.30 33.30 6.98
N GLY A 468 -21.26 33.70 7.72
CA GLY A 468 -21.15 35.03 8.31
C GLY A 468 -20.68 36.13 7.35
N SER A 469 -20.19 35.76 6.16
CA SER A 469 -19.63 36.70 5.15
C SER A 469 -20.59 37.00 3.99
N SER A 470 -21.74 36.31 3.92
CA SER A 470 -22.80 36.55 2.93
C SER A 470 -23.95 37.40 3.47
N ASN A 471 -23.85 37.88 4.72
CA ASN A 471 -24.81 38.77 5.40
C ASN A 471 -24.17 40.11 5.81
N ALA A 472 -23.07 40.52 5.18
CA ALA A 472 -22.38 41.77 5.44
C ALA A 472 -22.32 42.64 4.18
#